data_AF-A0A2D4K0M4-F1
#
_entry.id   AF-A0A2D4K0M4-F1
#
_cell.length_a   1.000
_cell.length_b   1.000
_cell.length_c   1.000
_cell.angle_alpha   90.00
_cell.angle_beta   90.00
_cell.angle_gamma   90.00
#
_symmetry.space_group_name_H-M   'P 1'
#
loop_
_entity.id
_entity.type
_entity.pdbx_description
1 polymer ?
#
loop_
_entity_poly.entity_id
_entity_poly.type
_entity_poly.pdbx_seq_one_letter_code
_entity_poly.pdbx_strand_id
1 'polypeptide(L)'
;DLACIKKHLKSQGITMEELPLIGGCELDLACFFQLINEMGGMQQVTDLKKWNKLADMLRIPKTAQDRLAKLQEAYCQYLLSYDSLSAEEHKRLEKEVLLEKEILEKRRGPLEGHSDNNYEFQSLPRYEPKNGLINGVVHKNG
;
A
#
# COMPACT_ATOMS: atom_id res chain seq x y z
N ASP A 1 -2.27 1.03 9.88
CA ASP A 1 -3.61 0.78 9.30
C ASP A 1 -3.62 0.06 7.95
N LEU A 2 -2.96 0.57 6.89
CA LEU A 2 -3.01 -0.06 5.56
C LEU A 2 -2.62 -1.56 5.54
N ALA A 3 -1.61 -1.96 6.30
CA ALA A 3 -1.15 -3.35 6.33
C ALA A 3 -2.20 -4.31 6.91
N CYS A 4 -2.98 -3.87 7.91
CA CYS A 4 -4.08 -4.66 8.49
C CYS A 4 -5.21 -4.82 7.46
N ILE A 5 -5.62 -3.73 6.83
CA ILE A 5 -6.61 -3.75 5.74
C ILE A 5 -6.14 -4.69 4.62
N LYS A 6 -4.87 -4.57 4.20
CA LYS A 6 -4.29 -5.43 3.16
C LYS A 6 -4.32 -6.91 3.51
N LYS A 7 -3.91 -7.25 4.74
CA LYS A 7 -3.87 -8.63 5.20
C LYS A 7 -5.28 -9.23 5.30
N HIS A 8 -6.24 -8.47 5.82
CA HIS A 8 -7.63 -8.90 5.93
C HIS A 8 -8.23 -9.21 4.55
N LEU A 9 -8.01 -8.33 3.58
CA LEU A 9 -8.52 -8.52 2.22
C LEU A 9 -7.90 -9.73 1.53
N LYS A 10 -6.59 -9.91 1.69
CA LYS A 10 -5.91 -11.12 1.20
C LYS A 10 -6.51 -12.39 1.81
N SER A 11 -6.85 -12.37 3.10
CA SER A 11 -7.51 -13.49 3.77
C SER A 11 -8.91 -13.78 3.22
N GLN A 12 -9.61 -12.78 2.70
CA GLN A 12 -10.89 -12.94 1.99
C GLN A 12 -10.75 -13.39 0.54
N GLY A 13 -9.51 -13.64 0.07
CA GLY A 13 -9.25 -13.98 -1.33
C GLY A 13 -9.27 -12.76 -2.27
N ILE A 14 -9.31 -11.55 -1.71
CA ILE A 14 -9.23 -10.30 -2.47
C ILE A 14 -7.74 -9.95 -2.63
N THR A 15 -7.19 -10.28 -3.79
CA THR A 15 -5.82 -9.96 -4.17
C THR A 15 -5.70 -8.49 -4.54
N MET A 16 -5.01 -7.70 -3.71
CA MET A 16 -4.71 -6.28 -3.97
C MET A 16 -3.54 -6.09 -4.95
N GLU A 17 -3.42 -7.00 -5.92
CA GLU A 17 -2.44 -6.88 -7.00
C GLU A 17 -2.83 -5.75 -7.97
N GLU A 18 -4.13 -5.47 -8.10
CA GLU A 18 -4.65 -4.28 -8.79
C GLU A 18 -5.48 -3.42 -7.82
N LEU A 19 -5.07 -2.16 -7.64
CA LEU A 19 -5.88 -1.16 -6.94
C LEU A 19 -7.14 -0.88 -7.76
N PRO A 20 -8.31 -0.69 -7.12
CA PRO A 20 -9.54 -0.43 -7.87
C PRO A 20 -9.41 0.88 -8.65
N LEU A 21 -9.50 0.78 -9.97
CA LEU A 21 -9.40 1.92 -10.88
C LEU A 21 -10.77 2.58 -11.05
N ILE A 22 -10.90 3.84 -10.62
CA ILE A 22 -12.14 4.60 -10.73
C ILE A 22 -11.90 5.76 -11.70
N GLY A 23 -12.53 5.71 -12.87
CA GLY A 23 -12.40 6.77 -13.87
C GLY A 23 -10.96 6.98 -14.37
N GLY A 24 -10.12 5.95 -14.34
CA GLY A 24 -8.71 6.05 -14.69
C GLY A 24 -7.77 6.45 -13.56
N CYS A 25 -8.28 6.59 -12.33
CA CYS A 25 -7.49 6.90 -11.14
C CYS A 25 -7.40 5.67 -10.23
N GLU A 26 -6.19 5.30 -9.83
CA GLU A 26 -5.94 4.22 -8.87
C GLU A 26 -6.37 4.67 -7.47
N LEU A 27 -7.25 3.89 -6.83
CA LEU A 27 -7.76 4.23 -5.51
C LEU A 27 -6.82 3.73 -4.40
N ASP A 28 -6.21 4.67 -3.68
CA ASP A 28 -5.45 4.35 -2.47
C ASP A 28 -6.38 4.14 -1.26
N LEU A 29 -6.41 2.92 -0.74
CA LEU A 29 -7.29 2.53 0.36
C LEU A 29 -6.88 3.15 1.70
N ALA A 30 -5.59 3.47 1.92
CA ALA A 30 -5.15 4.13 3.15
C ALA A 30 -5.67 5.56 3.19
N CYS A 31 -5.47 6.31 2.11
CA CYS A 31 -6.01 7.65 1.95
C CYS A 31 -7.54 7.64 2.03
N PHE A 32 -8.19 6.67 1.38
CA PHE A 32 -9.65 6.56 1.40
C PHE A 32 -10.20 6.41 2.82
N PHE A 33 -9.64 5.50 3.63
CA PHE A 33 -10.04 5.32 5.02
C PHE A 33 -9.72 6.56 5.88
N GLN A 34 -8.54 7.16 5.70
CA GLN A 34 -8.14 8.35 6.44
C GLN A 34 -9.06 9.54 6.16
N LEU A 35 -9.39 9.79 4.89
CA LEU A 35 -10.30 10.87 4.47
C LEU A 35 -11.72 10.66 5.00
N ILE A 36 -12.20 9.42 5.08
CA ILE A 36 -13.49 9.10 5.70
C ILE A 36 -13.47 9.47 7.18
N ASN A 37 -12.42 9.10 7.92
CA ASN A 37 -12.27 9.46 9.33
C ASN A 37 -12.14 10.97 9.54
N GLU A 38 -11.40 11.66 8.67
CA GLU A 38 -11.28 13.13 8.69
C GLU A 38 -12.64 13.82 8.48
N MET A 39 -13.53 13.24 7.66
CA MET A 39 -14.89 13.72 7.48
C MET A 39 -15.86 13.35 8.62
N GLY A 40 -15.35 12.77 9.71
CA GLY A 40 -16.14 12.37 10.88
C GLY A 40 -16.77 10.98 10.75
N GLY A 41 -16.17 10.10 9.93
CA GLY A 41 -16.54 8.70 9.80
C GLY A 41 -17.46 8.40 8.61
N MET A 42 -17.59 7.10 8.31
CA MET A 42 -18.30 6.63 7.12
C MET A 42 -19.77 7.03 7.08
N GLN A 43 -20.43 7.00 8.25
CA GLN A 43 -21.83 7.39 8.36
C GLN A 43 -22.04 8.83 7.88
N GLN A 44 -21.17 9.77 8.26
CA GLN A 44 -21.28 11.16 7.79
C GLN A 44 -21.07 11.30 6.29
N VAL A 45 -20.12 10.56 5.72
CA VAL A 45 -19.85 10.60 4.27
C VAL A 45 -21.07 10.11 3.49
N THR A 46 -21.70 9.04 3.99
CA THR A 46 -22.83 8.37 3.33
C THR A 46 -24.13 9.15 3.49
N ASP A 47 -24.46 9.55 4.72
CA ASP A 47 -25.68 10.27 5.08
C ASP A 47 -25.76 11.64 4.40
N LEU A 48 -24.66 12.41 4.45
CA LEU A 48 -24.59 13.75 3.86
C LEU A 48 -24.28 13.75 2.35
N LYS A 49 -24.27 12.57 1.70
CA LYS A 49 -23.88 12.40 0.28
C LYS A 49 -22.56 13.09 -0.08
N LYS A 50 -21.62 13.16 0.88
CA LYS A 50 -20.29 13.78 0.71
C LYS A 50 -19.34 12.93 -0.14
N TRP A 51 -19.81 11.82 -0.70
CA TRP A 51 -19.10 11.01 -1.71
C TRP A 51 -18.47 11.85 -2.82
N ASN A 52 -19.14 12.90 -3.29
CA ASN A 52 -18.58 13.82 -4.28
C ASN A 52 -17.29 14.47 -3.79
N LYS A 53 -17.29 14.98 -2.56
CA LYS A 53 -16.14 15.63 -1.92
C LYS A 53 -15.04 14.62 -1.60
N LEU A 54 -15.40 13.43 -1.13
CA LEU A 54 -14.44 12.34 -0.92
C LEU A 54 -13.71 11.96 -2.22
N ALA A 55 -14.47 11.77 -3.29
CA ALA A 55 -13.93 11.46 -4.61
C ALA A 55 -13.09 12.61 -5.19
N ASP A 56 -13.39 13.87 -4.84
CA ASP A 56 -12.60 15.05 -5.24
C ASP A 56 -11.25 15.07 -4.50
N MET A 57 -11.24 14.78 -3.19
CA MET A 57 -10.01 14.65 -2.40
C MET A 57 -9.14 13.47 -2.85
N LEU A 58 -9.77 12.38 -3.31
CA LEU A 58 -9.10 11.24 -3.94
C LEU A 58 -8.65 11.52 -5.39
N ARG A 59 -8.82 12.75 -5.89
CA ARG A 59 -8.44 13.19 -7.25
C ARG A 59 -9.08 12.38 -8.37
N ILE A 60 -10.24 11.77 -8.11
CA ILE A 60 -10.99 11.06 -9.13
C ILE A 60 -11.58 12.12 -10.09
N PRO A 61 -11.48 11.94 -11.42
CA PRO A 61 -11.99 12.93 -12.37
C PRO A 61 -13.53 13.02 -12.32
N LYS A 62 -14.09 14.22 -12.46
CA LYS A 62 -15.55 14.46 -12.46
C LYS A 62 -16.23 13.98 -13.74
N THR A 63 -15.45 13.75 -14.79
CA THR A 63 -15.91 13.21 -16.07
C THR A 63 -16.38 11.75 -15.96
N ALA A 64 -15.90 11.01 -14.96
CA ALA A 64 -16.34 9.66 -14.71
C ALA A 64 -17.73 9.66 -14.04
N GLN A 65 -18.77 9.37 -14.81
CA GLN A 65 -20.15 9.35 -14.31
C GLN A 65 -20.36 8.27 -13.24
N ASP A 66 -19.76 7.09 -13.42
CA ASP A 66 -19.84 5.97 -12.47
C ASP A 66 -18.92 6.11 -11.25
N ARG A 67 -18.21 7.24 -11.10
CA ARG A 67 -17.21 7.39 -10.03
C ARG A 67 -17.79 7.19 -8.64
N LEU A 68 -19.01 7.67 -8.38
CA LEU A 68 -19.64 7.55 -7.07
C LEU A 68 -20.03 6.10 -6.79
N ALA A 69 -20.66 5.44 -7.78
CA ALA A 69 -21.08 4.05 -7.67
C ALA A 69 -19.86 3.15 -7.43
N LYS A 70 -18.82 3.27 -8.27
CA LYS A 70 -17.57 2.52 -8.12
C LYS A 70 -16.87 2.79 -6.80
N LEU A 71 -16.92 4.03 -6.29
CA LEU A 71 -16.32 4.39 -5.01
C LEU A 71 -17.10 3.78 -3.83
N GLN A 72 -18.43 3.74 -3.92
CA GLN A 72 -19.30 3.08 -2.95
C GLN A 72 -19.10 1.55 -2.97
N GLU A 73 -19.04 0.96 -4.16
CA GLU A 73 -18.72 -0.46 -4.35
C GLU A 73 -17.36 -0.80 -3.74
N ALA A 74 -16.33 0.00 -4.04
CA ALA A 74 -15.00 -0.18 -3.46
C ALA A 74 -15.03 -0.08 -1.93
N TYR A 75 -15.75 0.89 -1.36
CA TYR A 75 -15.90 0.94 0.09
C TYR A 75 -16.53 -0.34 0.64
N CYS A 76 -17.65 -0.78 0.06
CA CYS A 76 -18.37 -1.96 0.49
C CYS A 76 -17.50 -3.22 0.39
N GLN A 77 -16.70 -3.32 -0.67
CA GLN A 77 -15.89 -4.50 -0.95
C GLN A 77 -14.60 -4.55 -0.13
N TYR A 78 -13.98 -3.40 0.17
CA TYR A 78 -12.64 -3.35 0.78
C TYR A 78 -12.64 -2.85 2.23
N LEU A 79 -13.47 -1.86 2.56
CA LEU A 79 -13.45 -1.19 3.86
C LEU A 79 -14.58 -1.63 4.76
N LEU A 80 -15.78 -1.91 4.25
CA LEU A 80 -16.93 -2.32 5.07
C LEU A 80 -16.64 -3.61 5.81
N SER A 81 -16.01 -4.60 5.16
CA SER A 81 -15.64 -5.84 5.83
C SER A 81 -14.63 -5.61 6.95
N TYR A 82 -13.69 -4.68 6.76
CA TYR A 82 -12.69 -4.30 7.77
C TYR A 82 -13.27 -3.47 8.92
N ASP A 83 -14.18 -2.55 8.62
CA ASP A 83 -14.92 -1.72 9.60
C ASP A 83 -15.87 -2.58 10.44
N SER A 84 -16.45 -3.62 9.82
CA SER A 84 -17.32 -4.59 10.49
C SER A 84 -16.55 -5.63 11.32
N LEU A 85 -15.21 -5.64 11.29
CA LEU A 85 -14.42 -6.53 12.13
C LEU A 85 -14.57 -6.13 13.60
N SER A 86 -14.75 -7.13 14.46
CA SER A 86 -14.77 -6.91 15.91
C SER A 86 -13.37 -6.54 16.43
N ALA A 87 -13.31 -5.92 17.62
CA ALA A 87 -12.05 -5.55 18.26
C ALA A 87 -11.08 -6.74 18.42
N GLU A 88 -11.62 -7.95 18.62
CA GLU A 88 -10.82 -9.18 18.66
C GLU A 88 -10.15 -9.49 17.31
N GLU A 89 -10.89 -9.34 16.22
CA GLU A 89 -10.36 -9.58 14.86
C GLU A 89 -9.34 -8.52 14.47
N HIS A 90 -9.59 -7.24 14.80
CA HIS A 90 -8.58 -6.17 14.66
C HIS A 90 -7.30 -6.51 15.42
N LYS A 91 -7.42 -6.97 16.67
CA LYS A 91 -6.27 -7.32 17.50
C LYS A 91 -5.51 -8.53 16.97
N ARG A 92 -6.21 -9.54 16.42
CA ARG A 92 -5.57 -10.68 15.74
C ARG A 92 -4.81 -10.19 14.50
N LEU A 93 -5.45 -9.41 13.65
CA LEU A 93 -4.87 -8.87 12.42
C LEU A 93 -3.63 -8.02 12.69
N GLU A 94 -3.70 -7.11 13.67
CA GLU A 94 -2.55 -6.27 14.05
C GLU A 94 -1.39 -7.13 14.55
N LYS A 95 -1.66 -8.10 15.43
CA LYS A 95 -0.63 -9.02 15.94
C LYS A 95 0.02 -9.81 14.82
N GLU A 96 -0.77 -10.31 13.89
CA GLU A 96 -0.30 -11.06 12.74
C GLU A 96 0.54 -10.20 11.76
N VAL A 97 0.11 -8.96 11.51
CA VAL A 97 0.87 -8.01 10.68
C VAL A 97 2.20 -7.65 11.33
N LEU A 98 2.20 -7.42 12.65
CA LEU A 98 3.42 -7.14 13.41
C LEU A 98 4.38 -8.33 13.40
N LEU A 99 3.87 -9.55 13.58
CA LEU A 99 4.65 -10.78 13.49
C LEU A 99 5.25 -10.98 12.10
N GLU A 100 4.46 -10.81 11.03
CA GLU A 100 5.00 -10.92 9.66
C GLU A 100 6.05 -9.84 9.38
N LYS A 101 5.82 -8.60 9.82
CA LYS A 101 6.80 -7.52 9.72
C LYS A 101 8.10 -7.90 10.42
N GLU A 102 8.03 -8.39 11.66
CA GLU A 102 9.20 -8.80 12.44
C GLU A 102 9.92 -10.00 11.81
N ILE A 103 9.19 -10.98 11.27
CA ILE A 103 9.78 -12.14 10.57
C ILE A 103 10.48 -11.68 9.29
N LEU A 104 9.87 -10.76 8.53
CA LEU A 104 10.49 -10.14 7.35
C LEU A 104 11.71 -9.31 7.71
N GLU A 105 11.69 -8.56 8.82
CA GLU A 105 12.84 -7.80 9.32
C GLU A 105 13.96 -8.72 9.81
N LYS A 106 13.63 -9.85 10.44
CA LYS A 106 14.61 -10.87 10.85
C LYS A 106 15.19 -11.64 9.67
N ARG A 107 14.43 -11.77 8.58
CA ARG A 107 14.82 -12.51 7.36
C ARG A 107 15.48 -11.61 6.31
N ARG A 108 15.19 -10.30 6.32
CA ARG A 108 16.05 -9.27 5.73
C ARG A 108 17.27 -9.15 6.64
N GLY A 109 18.38 -9.76 6.23
CA GLY A 109 19.69 -9.35 6.75
C GLY A 109 19.90 -7.83 6.63
N PRO A 110 20.91 -7.25 7.31
CA PRO A 110 21.04 -5.81 7.55
C PRO A 110 21.04 -5.03 6.23
N LEU A 111 19.87 -4.54 5.84
CA LEU A 111 19.67 -3.71 4.66
C LEU A 111 18.78 -2.55 5.08
N GLU A 112 19.48 -1.52 5.53
CA GLU A 112 19.21 -0.10 5.32
C GLU A 112 17.78 0.36 5.60
N GLY A 113 17.62 1.00 6.76
CA GLY A 113 16.58 2.00 6.94
C GLY A 113 16.86 3.17 6.01
N HIS A 114 16.07 3.30 4.96
CA HIS A 114 15.91 4.57 4.25
C HIS A 114 14.42 4.88 4.15
N SER A 115 13.86 5.33 5.27
CA SER A 115 12.82 6.35 5.22
C SER A 115 13.50 7.64 4.79
N ASP A 116 13.22 8.16 3.60
CA ASP A 116 12.37 9.34 3.49
C ASP A 116 12.13 9.74 2.04
N ASN A 117 11.09 10.54 1.89
CA ASN A 117 10.62 11.19 0.68
C ASN A 117 11.74 12.00 0.01
N ASN A 118 12.09 11.68 -1.24
CA ASN A 118 12.39 12.74 -2.19
C ASN A 118 12.10 12.30 -3.63
N TYR A 119 11.34 13.14 -4.31
CA TYR A 119 11.14 13.15 -5.75
C TYR A 119 12.50 13.41 -6.41
N GLU A 120 13.24 12.39 -6.83
CA GLU A 120 14.43 12.58 -7.68
C GLU A 120 14.31 11.65 -8.87
N PHE A 121 13.37 12.04 -9.72
CA PHE A 121 13.34 11.64 -11.12
C PHE A 121 14.49 12.35 -11.82
N GLN A 122 15.70 11.77 -11.83
CA GLN A 122 16.62 11.93 -12.96
C GLN A 122 17.87 11.04 -12.86
N SER A 123 17.99 10.21 -13.90
CA SER A 123 19.25 9.81 -14.54
C SER A 123 19.99 8.62 -13.95
N LEU A 124 19.64 7.42 -14.45
CA LEU A 124 20.64 6.38 -14.66
C LEU A 124 21.63 6.81 -15.76
N PRO A 125 22.94 6.57 -15.57
CA PRO A 125 23.74 6.00 -16.65
C PRO A 125 24.54 4.78 -16.19
N ARG A 126 24.07 3.62 -16.68
CA ARG A 126 24.81 2.54 -17.35
C ARG A 126 26.27 2.20 -16.93
N TYR A 127 26.40 1.00 -16.36
CA TYR A 127 27.40 -0.08 -16.60
C TYR A 127 28.90 0.26 -16.64
N GLU A 128 29.68 -0.38 -15.76
CA GLU A 128 30.79 -1.30 -16.15
C GLU A 128 31.08 -2.34 -15.02
N PRO A 129 31.17 -3.64 -15.32
CA PRO A 129 31.89 -4.63 -14.53
C PRO A 129 33.25 -4.89 -15.16
N LYS A 130 34.29 -5.07 -14.34
CA LYS A 130 35.45 -5.93 -14.61
C LYS A 130 36.29 -6.08 -13.34
N ASN A 131 36.06 -7.20 -12.66
CA ASN A 131 36.99 -7.78 -11.70
C ASN A 131 38.32 -8.05 -12.43
N GLY A 132 39.29 -7.16 -12.27
CA GLY A 132 40.68 -7.38 -12.67
C GLY A 132 41.45 -8.01 -11.51
N LEU A 133 41.29 -9.32 -11.30
CA LEU A 133 42.21 -10.08 -10.45
C LEU A 133 43.47 -10.36 -11.28
N ILE A 134 44.45 -9.45 -11.21
CA ILE A 134 45.76 -9.71 -11.78
C ILE A 134 46.54 -10.64 -10.83
N ASN A 135 46.62 -11.91 -11.23
CA ASN A 135 47.51 -12.89 -10.63
C ASN A 135 48.96 -12.39 -10.66
N GLY A 136 49.60 -12.33 -9.50
CA GLY A 136 51.02 -11.99 -9.41
C GLY A 136 51.61 -12.36 -8.06
N VAL A 137 51.77 -13.67 -7.80
CA VAL A 137 52.86 -14.28 -7.00
C VAL A 137 52.65 -15.81 -7.04
N VAL A 138 53.51 -16.50 -7.78
CA VAL A 138 53.89 -17.89 -7.48
C VAL A 138 55.36 -17.85 -7.14
N HIS A 139 55.69 -18.25 -5.91
CA HIS A 139 57.07 -18.50 -5.51
C HIS A 139 57.42 -19.98 -5.78
N LYS A 140 58.72 -20.19 -6.05
CA LYS A 140 59.64 -21.24 -5.59
C LYS A 140 59.68 -22.66 -6.21
N ASN A 141 60.83 -22.88 -6.86
CA ASN A 141 61.81 -23.97 -6.75
C ASN A 141 61.56 -25.34 -7.40
N GLY A 142 62.54 -25.71 -8.23
CA GLY A 142 62.82 -27.04 -8.79
C GLY A 142 64.08 -26.95 -9.64
#